data_AF-A0A2E4CAL4-F1
#
_entry.id   AF-A0A2E4CAL4-F1
#
_cell.length_a   1.000
_cell.length_b   1.000
_cell.length_c   1.000
_cell.angle_alpha   90.00
_cell.angle_beta   90.00
_cell.angle_gamma   90.00
#
_symmetry.space_group_name_H-M   'P 1'
#
loop_
_entity.id
_entity.type
_entity.pdbx_description
1 polymer ?
#
loop_
_entity_poly.entity_id
_entity_poly.type
_entity_poly.pdbx_seq_one_letter_code
_entity_poly.pdbx_strand_id
1 'polypeptide(L)'
;AFAKNFHPAMRFVGPVRSELGVPTTFNFLGPLSHPGGVKRQVVGVSDPAMAPRIAGVLAARGSEHALVVHGGDRLDEITITDSTRIYEVRDGEVIGETEFEPESVGIRRVNRAEIQGGSPEDNVRIMHQLFAGEEVGPRADIVAINAAAGLVVAGLAENLESGLEKAKTVMVNGKAAAKLKAVVDLSNEIAG
;
A
#
# COMPACT_ATOMS: atom_id res chain seq x y z
N ALA A 1 -15.84 4.32 -6.45
CA ALA A 1 -16.17 4.25 -7.89
C ALA A 1 -15.12 4.94 -8.79
N PHE A 2 -13.81 4.87 -8.47
CA PHE A 2 -12.77 5.61 -9.23
C PHE A 2 -12.14 4.77 -10.36
N ALA A 3 -11.78 3.51 -10.11
CA ALA A 3 -11.12 2.65 -11.10
C ALA A 3 -11.94 2.42 -12.40
N LYS A 4 -13.29 2.38 -12.32
CA LYS A 4 -14.15 2.23 -13.51
C LYS A 4 -14.05 3.43 -14.47
N ASN A 5 -13.75 4.63 -13.95
CA ASN A 5 -13.65 5.84 -14.76
C ASN A 5 -12.33 5.89 -15.54
N PHE A 6 -11.25 5.35 -14.97
CA PHE A 6 -9.93 5.32 -15.60
C PHE A 6 -9.69 4.08 -16.47
N HIS A 7 -10.52 3.03 -16.31
CA HIS A 7 -10.45 1.81 -17.11
C HIS A 7 -11.79 1.47 -17.78
N PRO A 8 -12.34 2.34 -18.64
CA PRO A 8 -13.66 2.13 -19.25
C PRO A 8 -13.72 0.85 -20.11
N ALA A 9 -12.59 0.43 -20.69
CA ALA A 9 -12.49 -0.83 -21.44
C ALA A 9 -12.78 -2.08 -20.59
N MET A 10 -12.66 -1.99 -19.26
CA MET A 10 -13.00 -3.11 -18.37
C MET A 10 -14.47 -3.52 -18.43
N ARG A 11 -15.36 -2.66 -18.97
CA ARG A 11 -16.77 -3.01 -19.22
C ARG A 11 -16.94 -4.19 -20.16
N PHE A 12 -16.00 -4.40 -21.09
CA PHE A 12 -16.07 -5.49 -22.07
C PHE A 12 -15.71 -6.86 -21.47
N VAL A 13 -14.85 -6.88 -20.45
CA VAL A 13 -14.41 -8.10 -19.76
C VAL A 13 -15.16 -8.37 -18.45
N GLY A 14 -15.85 -7.37 -17.91
CA GLY A 14 -16.61 -7.47 -16.66
C GLY A 14 -17.60 -8.64 -16.60
N PRO A 15 -18.51 -8.81 -17.59
CA PRO A 15 -19.48 -9.90 -17.59
C PRO A 15 -18.83 -11.29 -17.54
N VAL A 16 -17.85 -11.53 -18.41
CA VAL A 16 -17.13 -12.81 -18.49
C VAL A 16 -16.38 -13.10 -17.19
N ARG A 17 -15.76 -12.09 -16.58
CA ARG A 17 -15.08 -12.25 -15.28
C ARG A 17 -16.05 -12.62 -14.16
N SER A 18 -17.25 -12.03 -14.16
CA SER A 18 -18.28 -12.33 -13.18
C SER A 18 -18.79 -13.77 -13.32
N GLU A 19 -18.93 -14.25 -14.55
CA GLU A 19 -19.38 -15.62 -14.84
C GLU A 19 -18.33 -16.67 -14.48
N LEU A 20 -17.04 -16.39 -14.74
CA LEU A 20 -15.94 -17.28 -14.38
C LEU A 20 -15.81 -17.50 -12.87
N GLY A 21 -16.08 -16.48 -12.05
CA GLY A 21 -16.06 -16.59 -10.59
C GLY A 21 -14.70 -16.92 -9.96
N VAL A 22 -13.62 -16.98 -10.74
CA VAL A 22 -12.26 -17.32 -10.30
C VAL A 22 -11.27 -16.18 -10.55
N PRO A 23 -10.17 -16.08 -9.77
CA PRO A 23 -9.09 -15.13 -10.04
C PRO A 23 -8.49 -15.34 -11.45
N THR A 24 -8.20 -14.23 -12.12
CA THR A 24 -7.59 -14.22 -13.47
C THR A 24 -6.44 -13.21 -13.51
N THR A 25 -5.72 -13.11 -14.63
CA THR A 25 -4.68 -12.08 -14.83
C THR A 25 -5.19 -10.66 -14.52
N PHE A 26 -6.48 -10.38 -14.76
CA PHE A 26 -7.09 -9.08 -14.45
C PHE A 26 -7.10 -8.70 -12.97
N ASN A 27 -6.87 -9.66 -12.06
CA ASN A 27 -6.71 -9.37 -10.63
C ASN A 27 -5.36 -8.69 -10.33
N PHE A 28 -4.36 -8.88 -11.20
CA PHE A 28 -3.01 -8.32 -11.03
C PHE A 28 -2.76 -7.07 -11.88
N LEU A 29 -3.63 -6.80 -12.87
CA LEU A 29 -3.45 -5.66 -13.79
C LEU A 29 -3.74 -4.31 -13.15
N GLY A 30 -4.53 -4.25 -12.07
CA GLY A 30 -4.91 -2.99 -11.42
C GLY A 30 -3.70 -2.12 -11.06
N PRO A 31 -2.80 -2.61 -10.18
CA PRO A 31 -1.59 -1.88 -9.80
C PRO A 31 -0.66 -1.55 -10.99
N LEU A 32 -0.64 -2.41 -12.01
CA LEU A 32 0.21 -2.27 -13.20
C LEU A 32 -0.33 -1.27 -14.23
N SER A 33 -1.54 -0.74 -14.06
CA SER A 33 -2.21 0.10 -15.06
C SER A 33 -2.51 1.52 -14.57
N HIS A 34 -1.81 2.01 -13.54
CA HIS A 34 -2.04 3.33 -12.98
C HIS A 34 -2.08 4.44 -14.06
N PRO A 35 -3.20 5.18 -14.20
CA PRO A 35 -3.43 6.11 -15.32
C PRO A 35 -2.46 7.30 -15.33
N GLY A 36 -1.96 7.69 -14.15
CA GLY A 36 -0.95 8.75 -14.03
C GLY A 36 0.48 8.34 -14.40
N GLY A 37 0.72 7.10 -14.84
CA GLY A 37 2.04 6.67 -15.30
C GLY A 37 3.13 6.73 -14.23
N VAL A 38 2.78 6.47 -12.96
CA VAL A 38 3.72 6.58 -11.83
C VAL A 38 4.92 5.66 -12.01
N LYS A 39 6.10 6.20 -11.74
CA LYS A 39 7.38 5.47 -11.81
C LYS A 39 7.89 5.01 -10.46
N ARG A 40 7.25 5.45 -9.38
CA ARG A 40 7.55 5.09 -8.00
C ARG A 40 6.29 4.61 -7.31
N GLN A 41 6.31 3.40 -6.76
CA GLN A 41 5.10 2.79 -6.18
C GLN A 41 5.40 1.61 -5.27
N VAL A 42 4.52 1.37 -4.31
CA VAL A 42 4.46 0.14 -3.53
C VAL A 42 3.26 -0.67 -4.03
N VAL A 43 3.47 -1.94 -4.35
CA VAL A 43 2.44 -2.85 -4.87
C VAL A 43 2.30 -4.05 -3.95
N GLY A 44 1.15 -4.14 -3.31
CA GLY A 44 0.72 -5.32 -2.58
C GLY A 44 0.32 -6.47 -3.50
N VAL A 45 0.68 -7.69 -3.13
CA VAL A 45 0.24 -8.89 -3.84
C VAL A 45 -0.24 -9.96 -2.88
N SER A 46 -1.42 -10.53 -3.15
CA SER A 46 -2.01 -11.58 -2.31
C SER A 46 -1.45 -12.98 -2.60
N ASP A 47 -0.85 -13.18 -3.79
CA ASP A 47 -0.27 -14.45 -4.23
C ASP A 47 1.26 -14.34 -4.29
N PRO A 48 2.02 -15.10 -3.49
CA PRO A 48 3.47 -15.03 -3.47
C PRO A 48 4.10 -15.40 -4.81
N ALA A 49 3.47 -16.28 -5.59
CA ALA A 49 3.98 -16.68 -6.92
C ALA A 49 3.88 -15.53 -7.94
N MET A 50 3.06 -14.52 -7.67
CA MET A 50 2.89 -13.36 -8.54
C MET A 50 3.82 -12.20 -8.18
N ALA A 51 4.36 -12.15 -6.96
CA ALA A 51 5.29 -11.11 -6.52
C ALA A 51 6.50 -10.93 -7.46
N PRO A 52 7.30 -11.98 -7.79
CA PRO A 52 8.45 -11.81 -8.69
C PRO A 52 8.04 -11.45 -10.12
N ARG A 53 6.87 -11.93 -10.59
CA ARG A 53 6.36 -11.60 -11.93
C ARG A 53 5.98 -10.14 -12.03
N ILE A 54 5.29 -9.61 -11.01
CA ILE A 54 4.89 -8.21 -10.93
C ILE A 54 6.14 -7.32 -10.86
N ALA A 55 7.14 -7.68 -10.05
CA ALA A 55 8.42 -6.98 -10.01
C ALA A 55 9.09 -6.94 -11.40
N GLY A 56 9.15 -8.07 -12.11
CA GLY A 56 9.67 -8.13 -13.48
C GLY A 56 8.90 -7.26 -14.48
N VAL A 57 7.57 -7.18 -14.38
CA VAL A 57 6.77 -6.29 -15.23
C VAL A 57 7.05 -4.82 -14.91
N LEU A 58 7.19 -4.46 -13.64
CA LEU A 58 7.51 -3.09 -13.23
C LEU A 58 8.90 -2.67 -13.71
N ALA A 59 9.87 -3.57 -13.62
CA ALA A 59 11.22 -3.41 -14.15
C ALA A 59 11.20 -3.18 -15.67
N ALA A 60 10.56 -4.08 -16.42
CA ALA A 60 10.44 -3.98 -17.88
C ALA A 60 9.71 -2.71 -18.38
N ARG A 61 8.86 -2.11 -17.54
CA ARG A 61 8.17 -0.84 -17.82
C ARG A 61 8.96 0.39 -17.40
N GLY A 62 10.20 0.21 -16.93
CA GLY A 62 11.11 1.26 -16.50
C GLY A 62 10.60 2.00 -15.27
N SER A 63 10.22 1.27 -14.22
CA SER A 63 9.98 1.87 -12.90
C SER A 63 11.29 2.38 -12.30
N GLU A 64 11.28 3.57 -11.72
CA GLU A 64 12.46 4.17 -11.08
C GLU A 64 12.73 3.55 -9.71
N HIS A 65 11.68 3.34 -8.90
CA HIS A 65 11.80 2.68 -7.60
C HIS A 65 10.45 2.07 -7.20
N ALA A 66 10.36 0.75 -7.09
CA ALA A 66 9.15 0.10 -6.63
C ALA A 66 9.44 -1.02 -5.62
N LEU A 67 8.50 -1.23 -4.70
CA LEU A 67 8.49 -2.36 -3.78
C LEU A 67 7.26 -3.21 -4.09
N VAL A 68 7.46 -4.50 -4.35
CA VAL A 68 6.36 -5.47 -4.46
C VAL A 68 6.36 -6.30 -3.18
N VAL A 69 5.28 -6.22 -2.41
CA VAL A 69 5.21 -6.74 -1.04
C VAL A 69 4.15 -7.84 -0.92
N HIS A 70 4.48 -8.87 -0.15
CA HIS A 70 3.57 -9.96 0.19
C HIS A 70 3.73 -10.33 1.67
N GLY A 71 2.70 -10.09 2.47
CA GLY A 71 2.65 -10.51 3.86
C GLY A 71 2.44 -12.02 3.98
N GLY A 72 3.18 -12.69 4.89
CA GLY A 72 3.06 -14.13 5.15
C GLY A 72 1.66 -14.56 5.63
N ASP A 73 0.90 -13.62 6.19
CA ASP A 73 -0.51 -13.74 6.56
C ASP A 73 -1.50 -13.58 5.37
N ARG A 74 -0.96 -13.53 4.15
CA ARG A 74 -1.64 -13.33 2.86
C ARG A 74 -2.24 -11.94 2.67
N LEU A 75 -1.78 -10.95 3.42
CA LEU A 75 -2.11 -9.55 3.13
C LEU A 75 -1.29 -9.02 1.94
N ASP A 76 -1.93 -8.15 1.16
CA ASP A 76 -1.33 -7.40 0.07
C ASP A 76 -0.72 -6.07 0.58
N GLU A 77 0.01 -6.13 1.68
CA GLU A 77 0.71 -5.01 2.31
C GLU A 77 1.91 -5.52 3.14
N ILE A 78 2.71 -4.62 3.68
CA ILE A 78 3.68 -5.00 4.73
C ILE A 78 2.88 -5.30 5.99
N THR A 79 2.91 -6.56 6.44
CA THR A 79 2.18 -6.99 7.64
C THR A 79 3.03 -6.81 8.89
N ILE A 80 2.36 -6.70 10.04
CA ILE A 80 2.97 -6.77 11.37
C ILE A 80 2.52 -8.00 12.16
N THR A 81 1.86 -8.95 11.50
CA THR A 81 1.42 -10.21 12.12
C THR A 81 2.28 -11.40 11.74
N ASP A 82 3.11 -11.25 10.71
CA ASP A 82 4.03 -12.25 10.19
C ASP A 82 5.21 -11.57 9.46
N SER A 83 6.10 -12.33 8.82
CA SER A 83 7.12 -11.78 7.92
C SER A 83 6.50 -11.24 6.63
N THR A 84 7.20 -10.33 5.96
CA THR A 84 6.82 -9.81 4.63
C THR A 84 7.94 -10.06 3.64
N ARG A 85 7.63 -10.66 2.49
CA ARG A 85 8.57 -10.72 1.36
C ARG A 85 8.49 -9.44 0.54
N ILE A 86 9.65 -8.87 0.21
CA ILE A 86 9.76 -7.62 -0.52
C ILE A 86 10.67 -7.83 -1.73
N TYR A 87 10.13 -7.61 -2.91
CA TYR A 87 10.91 -7.52 -4.15
C TYR A 87 11.13 -6.06 -4.49
N GLU A 88 12.39 -5.65 -4.58
CA GLU A 88 12.75 -4.27 -4.88
C GLU A 88 13.11 -4.13 -6.36
N VAL A 89 12.57 -3.07 -6.99
CA VAL A 89 12.85 -2.67 -8.37
C VAL A 89 13.46 -1.27 -8.33
N ARG A 90 14.60 -1.05 -8.99
CA ARG A 90 15.23 0.27 -9.16
C ARG A 90 15.79 0.38 -10.55
N ASP A 91 15.63 1.56 -11.14
CA ASP A 91 16.17 1.91 -12.46
C ASP A 91 15.86 0.88 -13.55
N GLY A 92 14.67 0.29 -13.51
CA GLY A 92 14.23 -0.72 -14.46
C GLY A 92 14.76 -2.14 -14.24
N GLU A 93 15.41 -2.43 -13.12
CA GLU A 93 15.95 -3.74 -12.77
C GLU A 93 15.37 -4.27 -11.46
N VAL A 94 15.23 -5.59 -11.34
CA VAL A 94 14.90 -6.26 -10.06
C VAL A 94 16.22 -6.49 -9.32
N ILE A 95 16.43 -5.79 -8.21
CA ILE A 95 17.71 -5.82 -7.48
C ILE A 95 17.77 -6.93 -6.44
N GLY A 96 16.62 -7.43 -5.97
CA GLY A 96 16.60 -8.54 -5.05
C GLY A 96 15.26 -8.82 -4.39
N GLU A 97 15.27 -9.89 -3.60
CA GLU A 97 14.22 -10.29 -2.68
C GLU A 97 14.78 -10.20 -1.26
N THR A 98 14.03 -9.57 -0.36
CA THR A 98 14.34 -9.55 1.07
C THR A 98 13.13 -10.03 1.87
N GLU A 99 13.40 -10.57 3.05
CA GLU A 99 12.38 -10.88 4.04
C GLU A 99 12.46 -9.83 5.16
N PHE A 100 11.34 -9.17 5.41
CA PHE A 100 11.16 -8.16 6.44
C PHE A 100 10.44 -8.77 7.64
N GLU A 101 11.02 -8.58 8.82
CA GLU A 101 10.40 -8.92 10.11
C GLU A 101 10.03 -7.63 10.84
N PRO A 102 8.80 -7.48 11.36
CA PRO A 102 8.38 -6.26 12.08
C PRO A 102 9.31 -5.88 13.23
N GLU A 103 9.87 -6.88 13.90
CA GLU A 103 10.78 -6.71 15.04
C GLU A 103 12.09 -6.04 14.64
N SER A 104 12.50 -6.11 13.37
CA SER A 104 13.72 -5.46 12.84
C SER A 104 13.68 -3.93 12.92
N VAL A 105 12.48 -3.35 13.03
CA VAL A 105 12.24 -1.90 13.19
C VAL A 105 11.55 -1.57 14.51
N GLY A 106 11.62 -2.49 15.49
CA GLY A 106 11.05 -2.29 16.81
C GLY A 106 9.52 -2.41 16.89
N ILE A 107 8.85 -2.91 15.84
CA ILE A 107 7.42 -3.21 15.89
C ILE A 107 7.21 -4.61 16.47
N ARG A 108 6.38 -4.72 17.51
CA ARG A 108 6.00 -6.01 18.07
C ARG A 108 5.05 -6.73 17.12
N ARG A 109 5.29 -8.01 16.87
CA ARG A 109 4.32 -8.86 16.16
C ARG A 109 3.03 -9.02 16.94
N VAL A 110 1.90 -8.91 16.23
CA VAL A 110 0.56 -8.91 16.81
C VAL A 110 -0.36 -9.92 16.14
N ASN A 111 -1.48 -10.21 16.77
CA ASN A 111 -2.53 -11.01 16.13
C ASN A 111 -3.34 -10.16 15.17
N ARG A 112 -3.91 -10.79 14.13
CA ARG A 112 -4.76 -10.11 13.14
C ARG A 112 -5.94 -9.34 13.77
N ALA A 113 -6.47 -9.81 14.90
CA ALA A 113 -7.55 -9.13 15.62
C ALA A 113 -7.13 -7.74 16.17
N GLU A 114 -5.84 -7.51 16.44
CA GLU A 114 -5.31 -6.26 16.99
C GLU A 114 -5.22 -5.15 15.92
N ILE A 115 -5.14 -5.53 14.63
CA ILE A 115 -5.08 -4.62 13.48
C ILE A 115 -6.39 -4.57 12.68
N GLN A 116 -7.41 -5.29 13.12
CA GLN A 116 -8.65 -5.42 12.37
C GLN A 116 -9.40 -4.07 12.33
N GLY A 117 -9.79 -3.66 11.12
CA GLY A 117 -10.76 -2.60 10.89
C GLY A 117 -12.19 -3.03 11.19
N GLY A 118 -13.15 -2.13 10.97
CA GLY A 118 -14.58 -2.36 11.19
C GLY A 118 -15.43 -1.99 9.98
N SER A 119 -16.63 -1.46 10.25
CA SER A 119 -17.48 -0.84 9.23
C SER A 119 -16.78 0.36 8.57
N PRO A 120 -17.27 0.85 7.42
CA PRO A 120 -16.78 2.11 6.83
C PRO A 120 -16.74 3.26 7.85
N GLU A 121 -17.77 3.40 8.68
CA GLU A 121 -17.88 4.42 9.72
C GLU A 121 -16.84 4.21 10.83
N ASP A 122 -16.59 2.96 11.24
CA ASP A 122 -15.55 2.63 12.19
C ASP A 122 -14.15 2.95 11.65
N ASN A 123 -13.90 2.64 10.37
CA ASN A 123 -12.60 2.88 9.74
C ASN A 123 -12.32 4.38 9.57
N VAL A 124 -13.35 5.19 9.29
CA VAL A 124 -13.23 6.66 9.30
C VAL A 124 -12.85 7.16 10.70
N ARG A 125 -13.52 6.65 11.75
CA ARG A 125 -13.19 7.01 13.13
C ARG A 125 -11.76 6.61 13.49
N ILE A 126 -11.33 5.39 13.16
CA ILE A 126 -9.96 4.90 13.38
C ILE A 126 -8.95 5.79 12.67
N MET A 127 -9.17 6.14 11.40
CA MET A 127 -8.28 7.03 10.65
C MET A 127 -8.13 8.40 11.33
N HIS A 128 -9.22 8.99 11.81
CA HIS A 128 -9.15 10.27 12.53
C HIS A 128 -8.39 10.15 13.85
N GLN A 129 -8.59 9.06 14.62
CA GLN A 129 -7.84 8.80 15.85
C GLN A 129 -6.34 8.63 15.59
N LEU A 130 -5.98 7.93 14.51
CA LEU A 130 -4.59 7.78 14.07
C LEU A 130 -3.93 9.14 13.76
N PHE A 131 -4.63 10.01 13.02
CA PHE A 131 -4.09 11.32 12.64
C PHE A 131 -4.18 12.38 13.74
N ALA A 132 -4.97 12.13 14.79
CA ALA A 132 -4.98 12.93 16.02
C ALA A 132 -3.92 12.48 17.04
N GLY A 133 -3.26 11.34 16.80
CA GLY A 133 -2.32 10.73 17.76
C GLY A 133 -3.00 10.08 18.96
N GLU A 134 -4.30 9.79 18.87
CA GLU A 134 -5.08 9.13 19.94
C GLU A 134 -4.95 7.60 19.87
N GLU A 135 -4.74 7.05 18.67
CA GLU A 135 -4.43 5.64 18.44
C GLU A 135 -2.92 5.49 18.22
N VAL A 136 -2.24 4.89 19.19
CA VAL A 136 -0.78 4.68 19.20
C VAL A 136 -0.40 3.19 19.27
N GLY A 137 -1.38 2.30 19.04
CA GLY A 137 -1.20 0.86 19.08
C GLY A 137 -0.88 0.22 17.73
N PRO A 138 -1.14 -1.10 17.58
CA PRO A 138 -0.76 -1.87 16.39
C PRO A 138 -1.35 -1.34 15.06
N ARG A 139 -2.52 -0.71 15.12
CA ARG A 139 -3.12 -0.03 13.95
C ARG A 139 -2.28 1.15 13.47
N ALA A 140 -1.64 1.88 14.39
CA ALA A 140 -0.73 2.95 14.03
C ALA A 140 0.57 2.40 13.44
N ASP A 141 1.09 1.31 14.01
CA ASP A 141 2.31 0.66 13.51
C ASP A 141 2.14 0.12 12.08
N ILE A 142 1.04 -0.57 11.77
CA ILE A 142 0.80 -1.10 10.41
C ILE A 142 0.59 0.00 9.36
N VAL A 143 -0.07 1.10 9.74
CA VAL A 143 -0.21 2.27 8.85
C VAL A 143 1.15 2.94 8.65
N ALA A 144 1.93 3.11 9.72
CA ALA A 144 3.22 3.78 9.66
C ALA A 144 4.25 2.98 8.83
N ILE A 145 4.31 1.65 8.94
CA ILE A 145 5.27 0.85 8.16
C ILE A 145 4.93 0.81 6.66
N ASN A 146 3.65 0.79 6.29
CA ASN A 146 3.26 0.89 4.89
C ASN A 146 3.48 2.31 4.32
N ALA A 147 3.26 3.35 5.13
CA ALA A 147 3.65 4.71 4.77
C ALA A 147 5.17 4.86 4.63
N ALA A 148 5.96 4.19 5.47
CA ALA A 148 7.42 4.14 5.39
C ALA A 148 7.89 3.58 4.03
N ALA A 149 7.28 2.49 3.56
CA ALA A 149 7.56 1.95 2.22
C ALA A 149 7.28 2.99 1.12
N GLY A 150 6.17 3.73 1.23
CA GLY A 150 5.86 4.86 0.35
C GLY A 150 6.93 5.96 0.36
N LEU A 151 7.45 6.31 1.55
CA LEU A 151 8.53 7.30 1.70
C LEU A 151 9.86 6.80 1.12
N VAL A 152 10.17 5.52 1.26
CA VAL A 152 11.36 4.88 0.67
C VAL A 152 11.30 4.95 -0.84
N VAL A 153 10.20 4.49 -1.47
CA VAL A 153 10.08 4.55 -2.94
C VAL A 153 10.05 5.97 -3.47
N ALA A 154 9.60 6.94 -2.66
CA ALA A 154 9.62 8.37 -3.01
C ALA A 154 11.02 9.00 -2.92
N GLY A 155 12.01 8.32 -2.33
CA GLY A 155 13.34 8.88 -2.05
C GLY A 155 13.35 9.85 -0.87
N LEU A 156 12.33 9.78 0.00
CA LEU A 156 12.18 10.63 1.19
C LEU A 156 12.68 9.95 2.47
N ALA A 157 13.00 8.65 2.41
CA ALA A 157 13.63 7.87 3.47
C ALA A 157 14.64 6.89 2.86
N GLU A 158 15.69 6.55 3.59
CA GLU A 158 16.77 5.68 3.10
C GLU A 158 16.39 4.19 3.18
N ASN A 159 15.56 3.85 4.17
CA ASN A 159 15.13 2.49 4.48
C ASN A 159 13.82 2.51 5.28
N LEU A 160 13.25 1.33 5.55
CA LEU A 160 11.98 1.21 6.27
C LEU A 160 12.05 1.75 7.71
N GLU A 161 13.19 1.64 8.40
CA GLU A 161 13.37 2.16 9.75
C GLU A 161 13.28 3.70 9.79
N SER A 162 14.10 4.38 8.99
CA SER A 162 14.05 5.85 8.88
C SER A 162 12.73 6.36 8.29
N GLY A 163 12.09 5.55 7.45
CA GLY A 163 10.74 5.82 6.93
C GLY A 163 9.67 5.71 8.01
N LEU A 164 9.78 4.72 8.91
CA LEU A 164 8.85 4.49 10.01
C LEU A 164 8.84 5.66 10.98
N GLU A 165 10.02 6.14 11.39
CA GLU A 165 10.16 7.30 12.26
C GLU A 165 9.53 8.57 11.65
N LYS A 166 9.78 8.78 10.34
CA LYS A 166 9.17 9.89 9.60
C LYS A 166 7.65 9.74 9.49
N ALA A 167 7.15 8.55 9.20
CA ALA A 167 5.72 8.26 9.09
C ALA A 167 5.01 8.50 10.43
N LYS A 168 5.52 7.93 11.52
CA LYS A 168 4.99 8.14 12.89
C LYS A 168 4.95 9.63 13.25
N THR A 169 6.03 10.37 12.95
CA THR A 169 6.08 11.81 13.19
C THR A 169 4.99 12.57 12.41
N VAL A 170 4.80 12.26 11.13
CA VAL A 170 3.79 12.93 10.27
C VAL A 170 2.36 12.59 10.68
N MET A 171 2.13 11.36 11.15
CA MET A 171 0.81 10.93 11.62
C MET A 171 0.33 11.75 12.80
N VAL A 172 1.21 12.05 13.77
CA VAL A 172 0.79 12.69 15.03
C VAL A 172 1.00 14.21 15.10
N ASN A 173 1.79 14.81 14.19
CA ASN A 173 2.07 16.25 14.22
C ASN A 173 1.01 17.13 13.54
N GLY A 174 -0.16 16.56 13.22
CA GLY A 174 -1.27 17.25 12.56
C GLY A 174 -1.14 17.45 11.04
N LYS A 175 0.03 17.16 10.44
CA LYS A 175 0.22 17.30 8.97
C LYS A 175 -0.65 16.33 8.18
N ALA A 176 -0.77 15.07 8.64
CA ALA A 176 -1.64 14.09 8.02
C ALA A 176 -3.12 14.53 8.04
N ALA A 177 -3.62 14.96 9.21
CA ALA A 177 -4.98 15.48 9.37
C ALA A 177 -5.24 16.72 8.49
N ALA A 178 -4.32 17.69 8.48
CA ALA A 178 -4.44 18.89 7.66
C ALA A 178 -4.45 18.56 6.15
N LYS A 179 -3.61 17.60 5.71
CA LYS A 179 -3.58 17.16 4.32
C LYS A 179 -4.88 16.46 3.91
N LEU A 180 -5.41 15.57 4.76
CA LEU A 180 -6.70 14.94 4.53
C LEU A 180 -7.81 15.98 4.37
N LYS A 181 -7.89 16.95 5.29
CA LYS A 181 -8.88 18.03 5.21
C LYS A 181 -8.77 18.80 3.88
N ALA A 182 -7.55 19.20 3.49
CA ALA A 182 -7.33 19.92 2.25
C ALA A 182 -7.75 19.12 1.00
N VAL A 183 -7.52 17.80 0.98
CA VAL A 183 -7.98 16.93 -0.12
C VAL A 183 -9.50 16.86 -0.16
N VAL A 184 -10.16 16.71 0.99
CA VAL A 184 -11.62 16.66 1.09
C VAL A 184 -12.23 17.99 0.60
N ASP A 185 -11.76 19.11 1.14
CA ASP A 185 -12.24 20.45 0.78
C ASP A 185 -12.14 20.67 -0.73
N LEU A 186 -10.96 20.43 -1.32
CA LEU A 186 -10.73 20.60 -2.76
C LEU A 186 -11.58 19.64 -3.61
N SER A 187 -11.73 18.39 -3.19
CA SER A 187 -12.53 17.41 -3.92
C SER A 187 -14.02 17.79 -3.96
N ASN A 188 -14.54 18.38 -2.88
CA ASN A 188 -15.92 18.85 -2.81
C ASN A 188 -16.10 20.15 -3.61
N GLU A 189 -15.10 21.04 -3.62
CA GLU A 189 -15.10 22.24 -4.45
C GLU A 189 -15.16 21.89 -5.94
N ILE A 190 -14.38 20.90 -6.40
CA ILE A 190 -14.35 20.48 -7.80
C ILE A 190 -15.63 19.72 -8.21
N ALA A 191 -16.26 19.01 -7.26
CA ALA A 191 -17.46 18.23 -7.52
C ALA A 191 -18.76 19.05 -7.51
N GLY A 192 -18.76 20.21 -6.85
CA GLY A 192 -19.86 21.18 -6.82
C GLY A 192 -19.90 22.07 -8.04
#